data_AF-G7VZG6-F1
#
_entry.id   AF-G7VZG6-F1
#
_cell.length_a   1.000
_cell.length_b   1.000
_cell.length_c   1.000
_cell.angle_alpha   90.00
_cell.angle_beta   90.00
_cell.angle_gamma   90.00
#
_symmetry.space_group_name_H-M   'P 1'
#
loop_
_entity.id
_entity.type
_entity.pdbx_description
1 polymer ?
#
loop_
_entity_poly.entity_id
_entity_poly.type
_entity_poly.pdbx_seq_one_letter_code
_entity_poly.pdbx_strand_id
1 'polypeptide(L)'
;MGYHYTAIGDSLTTGAGTLLTGGFVPTYRRMAEKRLRTPVSYENLGINGLTSQELLSLIHNNPLFRSALSRAELITVTIGGNDLRPYVSALAGGSGSSASSIPQAVNRTKEHVRQIVHALYQIKSGQREPFIIRMVGLYNPLPGVRVAGIYVRQYNSFLATLGGPNYRVANIYPAFEGNERELLSLDRVHPNSRGYHVIAEELNRLGYSPLR
;
A
#
# COMPACT_ATOMS: atom_id res chain seq x y z
N MET A 1 -6.11 -3.58 27.29
CA MET A 1 -5.93 -2.57 26.21
C MET A 1 -5.45 -3.33 24.98
N GLY A 2 -5.92 -2.95 23.79
CA GLY A 2 -5.57 -3.59 22.51
C GLY A 2 -5.06 -2.56 21.52
N TYR A 3 -4.54 -3.02 20.38
CA TYR A 3 -4.07 -2.15 19.31
C TYR A 3 -5.18 -1.89 18.27
N HIS A 4 -5.10 -0.72 17.64
CA HIS A 4 -5.91 -0.32 16.49
C HIS A 4 -5.05 -0.31 15.22
N TYR A 5 -5.49 -1.07 14.22
CA TYR A 5 -4.88 -1.14 12.91
C TYR A 5 -5.75 -0.43 11.86
N THR A 6 -5.24 0.64 11.25
CA THR A 6 -5.91 1.31 10.13
C THR A 6 -5.19 1.01 8.83
N ALA A 7 -5.90 0.41 7.88
CA ALA A 7 -5.43 0.21 6.52
C ALA A 7 -6.05 1.27 5.60
N ILE A 8 -5.23 2.04 4.90
CA ILE A 8 -5.68 3.05 3.94
C ILE A 8 -5.06 2.77 2.58
N GLY A 9 -5.78 3.04 1.50
CA GLY A 9 -5.21 2.85 0.17
C GLY A 9 -6.22 2.54 -0.91
N ASP A 10 -5.70 1.91 -1.96
CA ASP A 10 -6.43 1.54 -3.16
C ASP A 10 -7.10 0.15 -3.08
N SER A 11 -7.31 -0.49 -4.24
CA SER A 11 -7.95 -1.80 -4.34
C SER A 11 -7.16 -2.94 -3.70
N LEU A 12 -5.84 -2.79 -3.49
CA LEU A 12 -5.10 -3.77 -2.69
C LEU A 12 -5.58 -3.77 -1.24
N THR A 13 -5.88 -2.58 -0.70
CA THR A 13 -6.39 -2.42 0.66
C THR A 13 -7.82 -2.94 0.78
N THR A 14 -8.68 -2.76 -0.24
CA THR A 14 -10.05 -3.32 -0.23
C THR A 14 -10.09 -4.86 -0.29
N GLY A 15 -9.04 -5.49 -0.82
CA GLY A 15 -9.01 -6.94 -1.04
C GLY A 15 -9.58 -7.39 -2.40
N ALA A 16 -9.62 -6.48 -3.39
CA ALA A 16 -10.09 -6.79 -4.74
C ALA A 16 -9.40 -8.03 -5.34
N GLY A 17 -10.12 -8.87 -6.09
CA GLY A 17 -9.59 -10.14 -6.61
C GLY A 17 -9.74 -11.32 -5.64
N THR A 18 -10.35 -11.12 -4.47
CA THR A 18 -10.78 -12.20 -3.56
C THR A 18 -12.28 -12.18 -3.30
N LEU A 19 -12.84 -13.33 -2.91
CA LEU A 19 -14.22 -13.43 -2.41
C LEU A 19 -14.34 -12.80 -1.01
N LEU A 20 -15.58 -12.51 -0.61
CA LEU A 20 -15.96 -11.78 0.61
C LEU A 20 -15.05 -12.09 1.83
N THR A 21 -14.51 -11.04 2.45
CA THR A 21 -13.59 -11.03 3.62
C THR A 21 -12.11 -11.40 3.38
N GLY A 22 -11.68 -11.48 2.12
CA GLY A 22 -10.27 -11.67 1.74
C GLY A 22 -9.41 -10.40 1.80
N GLY A 23 -8.20 -10.48 1.25
CA GLY A 23 -7.21 -9.40 1.26
C GLY A 23 -6.10 -9.57 2.31
N PHE A 24 -5.08 -8.70 2.22
CA PHE A 24 -3.96 -8.75 3.16
C PHE A 24 -4.33 -8.18 4.53
N VAL A 25 -5.26 -7.21 4.59
CA VAL A 25 -5.62 -6.49 5.83
C VAL A 25 -6.06 -7.44 6.96
N PRO A 26 -7.10 -8.28 6.81
CA PRO A 26 -7.51 -9.18 7.89
C PRO A 26 -6.44 -10.24 8.22
N THR A 27 -5.62 -10.61 7.24
CA THR A 27 -4.53 -11.59 7.41
C THR A 27 -3.38 -11.00 8.21
N TYR A 28 -2.91 -9.81 7.86
CA TYR A 28 -1.87 -9.09 8.58
C TYR A 28 -2.31 -8.71 10.00
N ARG A 29 -3.59 -8.35 10.20
CA ARG A 29 -4.18 -8.16 11.53
C ARG A 29 -4.03 -9.40 12.42
N ARG A 30 -4.36 -10.59 11.91
CA ARG A 30 -4.20 -11.87 12.64
C ARG A 30 -2.72 -12.14 12.97
N MET A 31 -1.82 -11.87 12.04
CA MET A 31 -0.38 -12.02 12.25
C MET A 31 0.13 -11.06 13.34
N ALA A 32 -0.32 -9.80 13.31
CA ALA A 32 0.01 -8.79 14.30
C ALA A 32 -0.46 -9.19 15.70
N GLU A 33 -1.72 -9.59 15.85
CA GLU A 33 -2.29 -10.05 17.11
C GLU A 33 -1.51 -11.24 17.69
N LYS A 34 -1.17 -12.22 16.85
CA LYS A 34 -0.34 -13.36 17.28
C LYS A 34 1.06 -12.92 17.71
N ARG A 35 1.69 -11.99 16.99
CA ARG A 35 3.07 -11.56 17.24
C ARG A 35 3.18 -10.66 18.47
N LEU A 36 2.20 -9.78 18.67
CA LEU A 36 2.10 -8.83 19.79
C LEU A 36 1.43 -9.44 21.02
N ARG A 37 0.82 -10.63 20.90
CA ARG A 37 0.07 -11.31 21.98
C ARG A 37 -0.99 -10.40 22.61
N THR A 38 -1.54 -9.49 21.82
CA THR A 38 -2.45 -8.42 22.25
C THR A 38 -3.56 -8.31 21.21
N PRO A 39 -4.84 -8.16 21.60
CA PRO A 39 -5.94 -8.03 20.64
C PRO A 39 -5.70 -6.87 19.66
N VAL A 40 -5.93 -7.13 18.36
CA VAL A 40 -5.81 -6.10 17.31
C VAL A 40 -7.14 -5.95 16.60
N SER A 41 -7.81 -4.82 16.86
CA SER A 41 -8.96 -4.39 16.06
C SER A 41 -8.47 -3.69 14.78
N TYR A 42 -9.28 -3.66 13.73
CA TYR A 42 -8.89 -2.98 12.51
C TYR A 42 -10.01 -2.22 11.82
N GLU A 43 -9.62 -1.21 11.06
CA GLU A 43 -10.47 -0.42 10.17
C GLU A 43 -9.84 -0.44 8.77
N ASN A 44 -10.63 -0.81 7.77
CA ASN A 44 -10.21 -0.87 6.38
C ASN A 44 -10.85 0.27 5.59
N LEU A 45 -10.05 1.28 5.27
CA LEU A 45 -10.42 2.47 4.51
C LEU A 45 -9.88 2.42 3.07
N GLY A 46 -9.82 1.21 2.49
CA GLY A 46 -9.48 1.02 1.09
C GLY A 46 -10.58 1.55 0.17
N ILE A 47 -10.20 2.19 -0.94
CA ILE A 47 -11.12 2.67 -1.97
C ILE A 47 -10.59 2.20 -3.33
N ASN A 48 -11.41 1.47 -4.09
CA ASN A 48 -11.01 1.01 -5.42
C ASN A 48 -10.68 2.19 -6.34
N GLY A 49 -9.56 2.11 -7.05
CA GLY A 49 -9.16 3.13 -8.01
C GLY A 49 -8.49 4.37 -7.41
N LEU A 50 -8.35 4.46 -6.08
CA LEU A 50 -7.82 5.63 -5.39
C LEU A 50 -6.40 6.00 -5.87
N THR A 51 -6.22 7.25 -6.29
CA THR A 51 -4.92 7.82 -6.67
C THR A 51 -4.22 8.43 -5.47
N SER A 52 -2.90 8.67 -5.57
CA SER A 52 -2.16 9.28 -4.46
C SER A 52 -2.60 10.69 -4.13
N GLN A 53 -3.12 11.45 -5.11
CA GLN A 53 -3.68 12.78 -4.86
C GLN A 53 -4.97 12.72 -4.04
N GLU A 54 -5.87 11.79 -4.39
CA GLU A 54 -7.14 11.61 -3.69
C GLU A 54 -6.92 11.10 -2.27
N LEU A 55 -6.01 10.13 -2.07
CA LEU A 55 -5.67 9.65 -0.73
C LEU A 55 -5.12 10.78 0.14
N LEU A 56 -4.22 11.62 -0.41
CA LEU A 56 -3.72 12.80 0.31
C LEU A 56 -4.84 13.75 0.72
N SER A 57 -5.78 14.02 -0.19
CA SER A 57 -6.96 14.85 0.11
C SER A 57 -7.83 14.25 1.22
N LEU A 58 -8.04 12.93 1.22
CA LEU A 58 -8.79 12.23 2.28
C LEU A 58 -8.09 12.34 3.63
N ILE A 59 -6.77 12.15 3.68
CA ILE A 59 -5.99 12.28 4.93
C ILE A 59 -6.10 13.70 5.50
N HIS A 60 -6.10 14.73 4.65
CA HIS A 60 -6.20 16.11 5.10
C HIS A 60 -7.61 16.50 5.52
N ASN A 61 -8.62 16.13 4.73
CA ASN A 61 -9.93 16.77 4.76
C ASN A 61 -11.05 15.87 5.29
N ASN A 62 -10.88 14.55 5.27
CA ASN A 62 -11.94 13.62 5.65
C ASN A 62 -11.89 13.29 7.17
N PRO A 63 -12.93 13.62 7.95
CA PRO A 63 -12.92 13.38 9.40
C PRO A 63 -12.79 11.91 9.80
N LEU A 64 -13.34 10.98 9.01
CA LEU A 64 -13.23 9.54 9.27
C LEU A 64 -11.77 9.09 9.15
N PHE A 65 -11.09 9.46 8.07
CA PHE A 65 -9.66 9.14 7.87
C PHE A 65 -8.81 9.71 9.00
N ARG A 66 -9.01 10.99 9.35
CA ARG A 66 -8.25 11.64 10.43
C ARG A 66 -8.47 10.96 11.77
N SER A 67 -9.71 10.62 12.11
CA SER A 67 -10.04 9.93 13.36
C SER A 67 -9.44 8.52 13.42
N ALA A 68 -9.55 7.74 12.34
CA ALA A 68 -8.99 6.39 12.24
C ALA A 68 -7.46 6.40 12.31
N LEU A 69 -6.80 7.35 11.63
CA LEU A 69 -5.34 7.47 11.62
C LEU A 69 -4.78 7.98 12.95
N SER A 70 -5.48 8.90 13.61
CA SER A 70 -5.08 9.42 14.91
C SER A 70 -5.02 8.30 15.96
N ARG A 71 -6.04 7.44 15.99
CA ARG A 71 -6.17 6.32 16.94
C ARG A 71 -5.33 5.09 16.60
N ALA A 72 -4.76 4.99 15.40
CA ALA A 72 -4.09 3.78 14.96
C ALA A 72 -2.65 3.69 15.47
N GLU A 73 -2.27 2.55 16.05
CA GLU A 73 -0.88 2.20 16.32
C GLU A 73 -0.25 1.44 15.15
N LEU A 74 -1.05 0.75 14.34
CA LEU A 74 -0.58 0.12 13.10
C LEU A 74 -1.22 0.82 11.90
N ILE A 75 -0.42 1.27 10.95
CA ILE A 75 -0.91 1.88 9.71
C ILE A 75 -0.29 1.16 8.52
N THR A 76 -1.11 0.65 7.61
CA THR A 76 -0.64 0.16 6.30
C THR A 76 -1.16 1.04 5.18
N VAL A 77 -0.33 1.26 4.16
CA VAL A 77 -0.68 2.10 3.02
C VAL A 77 -0.39 1.38 1.71
N THR A 78 -1.37 1.30 0.81
CA THR A 78 -1.20 0.88 -0.59
C THR A 78 -1.62 2.01 -1.52
N ILE A 79 -0.71 2.52 -2.35
CA ILE A 79 -1.04 3.62 -3.27
C ILE A 79 -0.04 3.72 -4.42
N GLY A 80 -0.39 4.46 -5.48
CA GLY A 80 0.49 4.79 -6.60
C GLY A 80 0.27 3.94 -7.85
N GLY A 81 -0.31 2.74 -7.72
CA GLY A 81 -0.65 1.91 -8.88
C GLY A 81 -1.64 2.58 -9.83
N ASN A 82 -2.68 3.22 -9.27
CA ASN A 82 -3.70 3.92 -10.06
C ASN A 82 -3.19 5.17 -10.78
N ASP A 83 -2.20 5.87 -10.20
CA ASP A 83 -1.56 7.01 -10.83
C ASP A 83 -0.78 6.63 -12.09
N LEU A 84 -0.14 5.47 -12.07
CA LEU A 84 0.72 4.98 -13.16
C LEU A 84 -0.06 4.17 -14.20
N ARG A 85 -1.18 3.55 -13.83
CA ARG A 85 -1.97 2.66 -14.70
C ARG A 85 -2.34 3.28 -16.07
N PRO A 86 -2.84 4.54 -16.17
CA PRO A 86 -3.23 5.10 -17.47
C PRO A 86 -2.06 5.19 -18.46
N TYR A 87 -0.86 5.47 -17.97
CA TYR A 87 0.33 5.60 -18.81
C TYR A 87 0.94 4.24 -19.15
N VAL A 88 0.87 3.29 -18.20
CA VAL A 88 1.29 1.90 -18.42
C VAL A 88 0.38 1.20 -19.45
N SER A 89 -0.93 1.49 -19.45
CA SER A 89 -1.86 1.00 -20.47
C SER A 89 -1.52 1.51 -21.88
N ALA A 90 -1.12 2.77 -22.02
CA ALA A 90 -0.72 3.34 -23.30
C ALA A 90 0.51 2.65 -23.92
N LEU A 91 1.43 2.15 -23.08
CA LEU A 91 2.59 1.38 -23.53
C LEU A 91 2.23 0.01 -24.12
N ALA A 92 1.06 -0.53 -23.78
CA ALA A 92 0.54 -1.78 -24.31
C ALA A 92 -0.35 -1.59 -25.56
N GLY A 93 -0.35 -0.39 -26.16
CA GLY A 93 -1.19 -0.06 -27.31
C GLY A 93 -2.66 0.23 -26.96
N GLY A 94 -2.98 0.40 -25.67
CA GLY A 94 -4.32 0.76 -25.22
C GLY A 94 -4.61 2.26 -25.30
N SER A 95 -5.88 2.63 -25.11
CA SER A 95 -6.31 4.02 -24.93
C SER A 95 -5.85 4.54 -23.56
N GLY A 96 -4.81 5.38 -23.53
CA GLY A 96 -4.24 5.94 -22.31
C GLY A 96 -3.48 7.24 -22.55
N SER A 97 -2.95 7.84 -21.47
CA SER A 97 -2.13 9.05 -21.57
C SER A 97 -0.80 8.76 -22.25
N SER A 98 -0.24 9.73 -22.97
CA SER A 98 1.01 9.55 -23.73
C SER A 98 2.12 8.90 -22.90
N ALA A 99 2.77 7.88 -23.46
CA ALA A 99 3.93 7.22 -22.85
C ALA A 99 5.06 8.20 -22.51
N SER A 100 5.19 9.31 -23.25
CA SER A 100 6.17 10.37 -22.96
C SER A 100 5.94 11.08 -21.61
N SER A 101 4.73 11.00 -21.06
CA SER A 101 4.36 11.63 -19.78
C SER A 101 4.61 10.75 -18.56
N ILE A 102 5.03 9.48 -18.71
CA ILE A 102 5.26 8.57 -17.57
C ILE A 102 6.25 9.13 -16.55
N PRO A 103 7.41 9.71 -16.93
CA PRO A 103 8.34 10.28 -15.96
C PRO A 103 7.71 11.37 -15.09
N GLN A 104 6.87 12.23 -15.70
CA GLN A 104 6.16 13.29 -15.00
C GLN A 104 5.08 12.72 -14.07
N ALA A 105 4.35 11.69 -14.51
CA ALA A 105 3.39 10.99 -13.67
C ALA A 105 4.08 10.38 -12.43
N VAL A 106 5.17 9.64 -12.63
CA VAL A 106 5.97 9.06 -11.55
C VAL A 106 6.44 10.13 -10.56
N ASN A 107 6.93 11.27 -11.04
CA ASN A 107 7.37 12.35 -10.16
C ASN A 107 6.22 12.96 -9.34
N ARG A 108 5.04 13.18 -9.96
CA ARG A 108 3.85 13.66 -9.23
C ARG A 108 3.38 12.66 -8.18
N THR A 109 3.32 11.37 -8.52
CA THR A 109 2.97 10.32 -7.56
C THR A 109 3.94 10.28 -6.39
N LYS A 110 5.25 10.37 -6.66
CA LYS A 110 6.27 10.43 -5.60
C LYS A 110 6.06 11.63 -4.68
N GLU A 111 5.75 12.79 -5.23
CA GLU A 111 5.49 14.00 -4.44
C GLU A 111 4.28 13.84 -3.53
N HIS A 112 3.15 13.39 -4.06
CA HIS A 112 1.97 13.11 -3.23
C HIS A 112 2.25 12.07 -2.15
N VAL A 113 2.99 11.00 -2.46
CA VAL A 113 3.31 9.95 -1.48
C VAL A 113 4.24 10.45 -0.38
N ARG A 114 5.20 11.32 -0.70
CA ARG A 114 6.01 12.02 0.30
C ARG A 114 5.12 12.84 1.24
N GLN A 115 4.17 13.58 0.68
CA GLN A 115 3.22 14.38 1.46
C GLN A 115 2.29 13.50 2.31
N ILE A 116 1.85 12.34 1.81
CA ILE A 116 1.09 11.35 2.60
C ILE A 116 1.90 10.91 3.81
N VAL A 117 3.15 10.47 3.63
CA VAL A 117 3.99 10.02 4.74
C VAL A 117 4.22 11.16 5.74
N HIS A 118 4.46 12.38 5.27
CA HIS A 118 4.58 13.55 6.12
C HIS A 118 3.30 13.82 6.93
N ALA A 119 2.13 13.80 6.28
CA ALA A 119 0.84 14.00 6.93
C ALA A 119 0.55 12.93 8.00
N LEU A 120 0.91 11.66 7.74
CA LEU A 120 0.80 10.59 8.74
C LEU A 120 1.66 10.90 9.98
N TYR A 121 2.91 11.33 9.79
CA TYR A 121 3.76 11.74 10.90
C TYR A 121 3.21 12.97 11.63
N GLN A 122 2.61 13.93 10.93
CA GLN A 122 1.96 15.09 11.56
C GLN A 122 0.76 14.68 12.42
N ILE A 123 -0.10 13.78 11.92
CA ILE A 123 -1.24 13.25 12.68
C ILE A 123 -0.78 12.54 13.96
N LYS A 124 0.34 11.82 13.88
CA LYS A 124 0.92 11.10 15.03
C LYS A 124 1.83 11.96 15.92
N SER A 125 2.13 13.19 15.50
CA SER A 125 2.98 14.10 16.26
C SER A 125 2.32 14.46 17.60
N GLY A 126 3.11 14.46 18.68
CA GLY A 126 2.64 14.76 20.03
C GLY A 126 1.88 13.62 20.71
N GLN A 127 1.67 12.48 20.04
CA GLN A 127 1.10 11.29 20.68
C GLN A 127 2.17 10.56 21.48
N ARG A 128 1.78 10.05 22.66
CA ARG A 128 2.67 9.29 23.55
C ARG A 128 2.78 7.82 23.15
N GLU A 129 1.74 7.29 22.53
CA GLU A 129 1.67 5.88 22.18
C GLU A 129 2.58 5.55 20.98
N PRO A 130 3.30 4.41 21.01
CA PRO A 130 4.11 3.98 19.88
C PRO A 130 3.21 3.67 18.68
N PHE A 131 3.71 3.94 17.48
CA PHE A 131 3.02 3.61 16.23
C PHE A 131 3.99 3.10 15.19
N ILE A 132 3.46 2.43 14.16
CA ILE A 132 4.19 1.96 13.00
C ILE A 132 3.48 2.34 11.70
N ILE A 133 4.25 2.74 10.69
CA ILE A 133 3.78 2.96 9.33
C ILE A 133 4.43 1.92 8.42
N ARG A 134 3.62 1.24 7.61
CA ARG A 134 4.04 0.18 6.69
C ARG A 134 3.49 0.46 5.30
N MET A 135 4.36 0.90 4.39
CA MET A 135 3.98 1.00 2.97
C MET A 135 4.06 -0.38 2.33
N VAL A 136 3.19 -0.65 1.38
CA VAL A 136 3.31 -1.80 0.49
C VAL A 136 3.84 -1.31 -0.85
N GLY A 137 4.93 -1.91 -1.33
CA GLY A 137 5.44 -1.63 -2.68
C GLY A 137 4.49 -2.08 -3.78
N LEU A 138 4.80 -1.73 -5.02
CA LEU A 138 4.06 -2.18 -6.19
C LEU A 138 4.71 -3.44 -6.79
N TYR A 139 3.91 -4.36 -7.33
CA TYR A 139 4.36 -5.36 -8.29
C TYR A 139 4.12 -4.88 -9.72
N ASN A 140 4.69 -5.55 -10.72
CA ASN A 140 4.51 -5.16 -12.11
C ASN A 140 3.09 -5.55 -12.60
N PRO A 141 2.22 -4.59 -12.97
CA PRO A 141 0.89 -4.92 -13.49
C PRO A 141 0.94 -5.49 -14.91
N LEU A 142 2.05 -5.31 -15.65
CA LEU A 142 2.24 -5.81 -17.00
C LEU A 142 3.63 -6.49 -17.12
N PRO A 143 3.77 -7.77 -16.72
CA PRO A 143 5.05 -8.48 -16.74
C PRO A 143 5.73 -8.51 -18.12
N GLY A 144 4.94 -8.53 -19.21
CA GLY A 144 5.46 -8.47 -20.58
C GLY A 144 5.97 -7.10 -21.04
N VAL A 145 5.73 -6.02 -20.29
CA VAL A 145 6.12 -4.65 -20.66
C VAL A 145 7.31 -4.22 -19.80
N ARG A 146 8.52 -4.41 -20.33
CA ARG A 146 9.80 -4.11 -19.63
C ARG A 146 9.83 -2.71 -19.01
N VAL A 147 9.31 -1.70 -19.71
CA VAL A 147 9.35 -0.31 -19.24
C VAL A 147 8.43 -0.09 -18.04
N ALA A 148 7.32 -0.83 -17.92
CA ALA A 148 6.44 -0.77 -16.75
C ALA A 148 7.20 -1.25 -15.49
N GLY A 149 7.97 -2.34 -15.62
CA GLY A 149 8.82 -2.84 -14.55
C GLY A 149 9.89 -1.83 -14.10
N ILE A 150 10.46 -1.04 -15.00
CA ILE A 150 11.43 0.02 -14.65
C ILE A 150 10.79 1.06 -13.74
N TYR A 151 9.62 1.58 -14.09
CA TYR A 151 8.94 2.61 -13.29
C TYR A 151 8.44 2.09 -11.95
N VAL A 152 7.95 0.85 -11.92
CA VAL A 152 7.57 0.19 -10.66
C VAL A 152 8.77 0.06 -9.72
N ARG A 153 9.91 -0.42 -10.21
CA ARG A 153 11.14 -0.50 -9.41
C ARG A 153 11.61 0.88 -8.96
N GLN A 154 11.55 1.88 -9.83
CA GLN A 154 11.91 3.26 -9.49
C GLN A 154 10.99 3.85 -8.40
N TYR A 155 9.71 3.51 -8.41
CA TYR A 155 8.75 3.90 -7.38
C TYR A 155 9.05 3.18 -6.05
N ASN A 156 9.28 1.86 -6.09
CA ASN A 156 9.60 1.08 -4.89
C ASN A 156 10.90 1.53 -4.23
N SER A 157 11.96 1.82 -5.00
CA SER A 157 13.19 2.39 -4.48
C SER A 157 12.97 3.76 -3.82
N PHE A 158 12.06 4.57 -4.37
CA PHE A 158 11.68 5.83 -3.76
C PHE A 158 10.99 5.63 -2.41
N LEU A 159 10.05 4.69 -2.29
CA LEU A 159 9.42 4.39 -1.00
C LEU A 159 10.48 4.08 0.08
N ALA A 160 11.49 3.28 -0.27
CA ALA A 160 12.57 2.94 0.66
C ALA A 160 13.38 4.18 1.12
N THR A 161 13.41 5.27 0.34
CA THR A 161 14.13 6.50 0.69
C THR A 161 13.38 7.43 1.64
N LEU A 162 12.05 7.29 1.78
CA LEU A 162 11.25 8.20 2.63
C LEU A 162 11.61 8.06 4.12
N GLY A 163 11.88 6.83 4.57
CA GLY A 163 12.48 6.53 5.86
C GLY A 163 11.74 7.07 7.09
N GLY A 164 12.32 6.84 8.27
CA GLY A 164 11.79 7.27 9.57
C GLY A 164 11.88 6.18 10.63
N PRO A 165 11.87 6.53 11.93
CA PRO A 165 12.10 5.57 13.02
C PRO A 165 11.08 4.41 12.99
N ASN A 166 9.83 4.75 12.69
CA ASN A 166 8.68 3.84 12.72
C ASN A 166 8.16 3.42 11.33
N TYR A 167 8.84 3.82 10.25
CA TYR A 167 8.42 3.61 8.87
C TYR A 167 9.17 2.46 8.22
N ARG A 168 8.49 1.52 7.56
CA ARG A 168 9.11 0.46 6.75
C ARG A 168 8.27 0.19 5.50
N VAL A 169 8.88 -0.46 4.50
CA VAL A 169 8.26 -0.78 3.21
C VAL A 169 8.30 -2.29 3.00
N ALA A 170 7.15 -2.89 2.70
CA ALA A 170 7.06 -4.29 2.30
C ALA A 170 7.44 -4.40 0.82
N ASN A 171 8.57 -5.07 0.55
CA ASN A 171 9.05 -5.25 -0.81
C ASN A 171 8.40 -6.48 -1.45
N ILE A 172 7.24 -6.28 -2.07
CA ILE A 172 6.48 -7.38 -2.67
C ILE A 172 6.87 -7.68 -4.13
N TYR A 173 7.64 -6.81 -4.79
CA TYR A 173 7.96 -6.94 -6.21
C TYR A 173 8.62 -8.29 -6.56
N PRO A 174 9.68 -8.75 -5.86
CA PRO A 174 10.36 -10.00 -6.20
C PRO A 174 9.49 -11.23 -5.98
N ALA A 175 8.52 -11.15 -5.06
CA ALA A 175 7.64 -12.28 -4.81
C ALA A 175 6.63 -12.48 -5.94
N PHE A 176 6.20 -11.38 -6.59
CA PHE A 176 5.25 -11.41 -7.69
C PHE A 176 5.89 -11.63 -9.06
N GLU A 177 7.12 -11.14 -9.28
CA GLU A 177 7.84 -11.27 -10.55
C GLU A 177 8.06 -12.75 -10.92
N GLY A 178 7.45 -13.19 -12.03
CA GLY A 178 7.51 -14.57 -12.52
C GLY A 178 6.48 -15.53 -11.89
N ASN A 179 5.77 -15.10 -10.84
CA ASN A 179 4.75 -15.88 -10.14
C ASN A 179 3.32 -15.35 -10.37
N GLU A 180 3.11 -14.50 -11.38
CA GLU A 180 1.85 -13.77 -11.58
C GLU A 180 0.66 -14.72 -11.80
N ARG A 181 0.88 -15.84 -12.48
CA ARG A 181 -0.17 -16.87 -12.70
C ARG A 181 -0.65 -17.50 -11.39
N GLU A 182 0.22 -17.62 -10.40
CA GLU A 182 -0.12 -18.20 -9.11
C GLU A 182 -0.67 -17.15 -8.14
N LEU A 183 -0.17 -15.91 -8.20
CA LEU A 183 -0.44 -14.89 -7.18
C LEU A 183 -1.51 -13.87 -7.60
N LEU A 184 -1.82 -13.74 -8.88
CA LEU A 184 -2.87 -12.85 -9.38
C LEU A 184 -4.21 -13.59 -9.56
N SER A 185 -5.28 -12.83 -9.49
CA SER A 185 -6.65 -13.27 -9.75
C SER A 185 -6.88 -13.45 -11.26
N LEU A 186 -8.08 -13.88 -11.64
CA LEU A 186 -8.46 -14.07 -13.04
C LEU A 186 -8.38 -12.78 -13.87
N ASP A 187 -8.50 -11.61 -13.22
CA ASP A 187 -8.33 -10.31 -13.89
C ASP A 187 -6.88 -9.98 -14.25
N ARG A 188 -5.92 -10.78 -13.77
CA ARG A 188 -4.46 -10.62 -13.98
C ARG A 188 -3.91 -9.27 -13.52
N VAL A 189 -4.66 -8.55 -12.68
CA VAL A 189 -4.27 -7.24 -12.15
C VAL A 189 -4.21 -7.31 -10.63
N HIS A 190 -5.25 -7.81 -9.97
CA HIS A 190 -5.31 -7.87 -8.52
C HIS A 190 -4.77 -9.20 -7.98
N PRO A 191 -4.24 -9.25 -6.75
CA PRO A 191 -3.81 -10.50 -6.14
C PRO A 191 -5.01 -11.41 -5.85
N ASN A 192 -4.78 -12.71 -5.90
CA ASN A 192 -5.73 -13.68 -5.34
C ASN A 192 -5.41 -13.92 -3.84
N SER A 193 -6.09 -14.87 -3.20
CA SER A 193 -5.88 -15.18 -1.78
C SER A 193 -4.42 -15.54 -1.43
N ARG A 194 -3.68 -16.23 -2.32
CA ARG A 194 -2.26 -16.54 -2.12
C ARG A 194 -1.41 -15.29 -2.24
N GLY A 195 -1.62 -14.48 -3.28
CA GLY A 195 -0.92 -13.19 -3.45
C GLY A 195 -1.12 -12.25 -2.26
N TYR A 196 -2.33 -12.16 -1.72
CA TYR A 196 -2.59 -11.38 -0.51
C TYR A 196 -1.94 -11.96 0.75
N HIS A 197 -1.80 -13.29 0.84
CA HIS A 197 -1.05 -13.90 1.92
C HIS A 197 0.43 -13.49 1.86
N VAL A 198 1.04 -13.52 0.67
CA VAL A 198 2.42 -13.05 0.44
C VAL A 198 2.57 -11.58 0.88
N ILE A 199 1.65 -10.70 0.51
CA ILE A 199 1.67 -9.29 0.95
C ILE A 199 1.64 -9.19 2.48
N ALA A 200 0.77 -9.96 3.14
CA ALA A 200 0.66 -9.97 4.60
C ALA A 200 1.94 -10.51 5.27
N GLU A 201 2.58 -11.54 4.70
CA GLU A 201 3.86 -12.05 5.17
C GLU A 201 4.98 -11.03 5.05
N GLU A 202 5.10 -10.35 3.91
CA GLU A 202 6.09 -9.31 3.71
C GLU A 202 5.91 -8.17 4.72
N LEU A 203 4.67 -7.77 5.02
CA LEU A 203 4.38 -6.81 6.08
C LEU A 203 4.79 -7.34 7.47
N ASN A 204 4.48 -8.61 7.78
CA ASN A 204 4.82 -9.25 9.06
C ASN A 204 6.34 -9.38 9.27
N ARG A 205 7.11 -9.62 8.20
CA ARG A 205 8.58 -9.69 8.23
C ARG A 205 9.24 -8.38 8.64
N LEU A 206 8.58 -7.23 8.43
CA LEU A 206 9.08 -5.91 8.85
C LEU A 206 9.08 -5.74 10.38
N GLY A 207 8.39 -6.62 11.11
CA GLY A 207 8.24 -6.57 12.55
C GLY A 207 7.36 -5.42 13.03
N TYR A 208 7.12 -5.42 14.34
CA TYR A 208 6.12 -4.55 14.98
C TYR A 208 6.72 -3.52 15.95
N SER A 209 8.04 -3.51 16.15
CA SER A 209 8.69 -2.49 16.95
C SER A 209 8.32 -1.08 16.44
N PRO A 210 8.01 -0.11 17.32
CA PRO A 210 8.17 -0.16 18.78
C PRO A 210 6.96 -0.68 19.59
N LEU A 211 5.95 -1.28 18.96
CA LEU A 211 4.82 -1.92 19.66
C LEU A 211 5.29 -3.16 20.45
N ARG A 212 4.64 -3.49 21.56
CA ARG A 212 5.05 -4.54 22.51
C ARG A 212 3.91 -5.48 22.87
#